data_AF-A0A8S9U3N3-F1
#
_entry.id   AF-A0A8S9U3N3-F1
#
_cell.length_a   1.000
_cell.length_b   1.000
_cell.length_c   1.000
_cell.angle_alpha   90.00
_cell.angle_beta   90.00
_cell.angle_gamma   90.00
#
_symmetry.space_group_name_H-M   'P 1'
#
loop_
_entity.id
_entity.type
_entity.pdbx_description
1 polymer ?
#
loop_
_entity_poly.entity_id
_entity_poly.type
_entity_poly.pdbx_seq_one_letter_code
_entity_poly.pdbx_strand_id
1 'polypeptide(L)'
;MGRKRVSGTGRRPRTFERVSVDYKHKLNVLNFLDTAAGTGDAITKFYPNVDDPKEKKQKQRQFWSSQKSRPLIKYMCSHGKGHYKNARKLGDAIILPDGAEQYLVTWINF
;
A
#
# COMPACT_ATOMS: atom_id res chain seq x y z
N MET A 1 -14.01 -6.74 29.34
CA MET A 1 -14.37 -5.38 29.82
C MET A 1 -13.24 -4.42 29.46
N GLY A 2 -13.45 -3.48 28.53
CA GLY A 2 -12.43 -2.52 28.11
C GLY A 2 -12.30 -1.34 29.08
N ARG A 3 -11.10 -0.77 29.19
CA ARG A 3 -10.77 0.35 30.10
C ARG A 3 -11.71 1.55 29.84
N LYS A 4 -12.57 1.88 30.81
CA LYS A 4 -13.37 3.12 30.79
C LYS A 4 -12.45 4.34 30.94
N ARG A 5 -12.67 5.37 30.13
CA ARG A 5 -11.85 6.60 30.09
C ARG A 5 -12.44 7.70 30.98
N VAL A 6 -11.56 8.60 31.44
CA VAL A 6 -11.83 9.61 32.49
C VAL A 6 -12.28 10.98 31.93
N SER A 7 -11.94 11.38 30.69
CA SER A 7 -12.54 12.57 30.02
C SER A 7 -12.26 12.65 28.49
N GLY A 8 -13.09 13.41 27.75
CA GLY A 8 -12.89 13.83 26.34
C GLY A 8 -13.70 13.08 25.26
N THR A 9 -13.98 13.73 24.12
CA THR A 9 -14.63 13.14 22.93
C THR A 9 -13.70 12.18 22.18
N GLY A 10 -13.37 11.04 22.80
CA GLY A 10 -12.74 9.89 22.17
C GLY A 10 -11.51 10.16 21.28
N ARG A 11 -11.16 9.17 20.46
CA ARG A 11 -10.21 9.35 19.36
C ARG A 11 -11.01 9.81 18.15
N ARG A 12 -10.63 10.93 17.53
CA ARG A 12 -11.26 11.37 16.28
C ARG A 12 -11.11 10.28 15.20
N PRO A 13 -12.14 10.06 14.35
CA PRO A 13 -12.03 9.15 13.23
C PRO A 13 -10.80 9.47 12.39
N ARG A 14 -10.12 8.43 11.94
CA ARG A 14 -8.92 8.59 11.13
C ARG A 14 -9.35 9.03 9.73
N THR A 15 -9.04 10.27 9.36
CA THR A 15 -9.41 10.85 8.06
C THR A 15 -8.47 10.47 6.92
N PHE A 16 -7.22 10.09 7.25
CA PHE A 16 -6.22 9.70 6.27
C PHE A 16 -5.86 8.23 6.42
N GLU A 17 -6.40 7.40 5.54
CA GLU A 17 -6.05 5.99 5.44
C GLU A 17 -5.17 5.74 4.20
N ARG A 18 -4.09 4.98 4.38
CA ARG A 18 -3.21 4.61 3.28
C ARG A 18 -3.85 3.48 2.49
N VAL A 19 -4.35 3.78 1.30
CA VAL A 19 -4.74 2.75 0.34
C VAL A 19 -3.47 2.12 -0.23
N SER A 20 -3.23 0.86 0.10
CA SER A 20 -2.15 0.08 -0.51
C SER A 20 -2.66 -0.72 -1.69
N VAL A 21 -1.91 -0.64 -2.78
CA VAL A 21 -2.18 -1.32 -4.04
C VAL A 21 -1.05 -2.31 -4.27
N ASP A 22 -1.41 -3.50 -4.73
CA ASP A 22 -0.50 -4.58 -5.09
C ASP A 22 0.41 -4.21 -6.27
N TYR A 23 1.60 -4.81 -6.31
CA TYR A 23 2.56 -4.58 -7.38
C TYR A 23 2.02 -5.02 -8.75
N LYS A 24 1.25 -6.11 -8.81
CA LYS A 24 0.65 -6.62 -10.04
C LYS A 24 -0.36 -5.63 -10.63
N HIS A 25 -1.28 -5.10 -9.82
CA HIS A 25 -2.20 -4.05 -10.26
C HIS A 25 -1.46 -2.80 -10.74
N LYS A 26 -0.44 -2.34 -10.00
CA LYS A 26 0.39 -1.21 -10.45
C LYS A 26 1.03 -1.49 -11.81
N LEU A 27 1.57 -2.70 -12.01
CA LEU A 27 2.19 -3.07 -13.28
C LEU A 27 1.17 -3.06 -14.43
N ASN A 28 -0.04 -3.58 -14.20
CA ASN A 28 -1.11 -3.58 -15.21
C ASN A 28 -1.54 -2.15 -15.59
N VAL A 29 -1.64 -1.25 -14.61
CA VAL A 29 -1.91 0.18 -14.85
C VAL A 29 -0.82 0.81 -15.71
N LEU A 30 0.45 0.56 -15.39
CA LEU A 30 1.58 1.12 -16.16
C LEU A 30 1.63 0.57 -17.59
N ASN A 31 1.40 -0.73 -17.77
CA ASN A 31 1.34 -1.32 -19.11
C ASN A 31 0.17 -0.75 -19.93
N PHE A 32 -0.98 -0.50 -19.29
CA PHE A 32 -2.10 0.15 -19.95
C PHE A 32 -1.79 1.60 -20.32
N LEU A 33 -1.11 2.36 -19.46
CA LEU A 33 -0.66 3.73 -19.76
C LEU A 33 0.35 3.79 -20.91
N ASP A 34 1.16 2.75 -21.10
CA ASP A 34 2.07 2.66 -22.25
C ASP A 34 1.33 2.31 -23.56
N THR A 35 0.17 1.65 -23.47
CA THR A 35 -0.57 1.13 -24.64
C THR A 35 -1.74 2.03 -25.07
N ALA A 36 -2.38 2.72 -24.12
CA ALA A 36 -3.55 3.55 -24.32
C ALA A 36 -3.23 5.05 -24.12
N ALA A 37 -3.96 5.91 -24.82
CA ALA A 37 -3.76 7.34 -24.79
C ALA A 37 -4.42 8.00 -23.57
N GLY A 38 -3.77 7.92 -22.41
CA GLY A 38 -3.93 8.93 -21.36
C GLY A 38 -4.29 8.44 -19.95
N THR A 39 -3.95 9.29 -18.98
CA THR A 39 -4.16 9.05 -17.55
C THR A 39 -5.64 8.99 -17.16
N GLY A 40 -6.51 9.69 -17.89
CA GLY A 40 -7.96 9.71 -17.65
C GLY A 40 -8.59 8.34 -17.90
N ASP A 41 -8.29 7.75 -19.06
CA ASP A 41 -8.80 6.44 -19.46
C ASP A 41 -8.34 5.33 -18.50
N ALA A 42 -7.11 5.43 -18.01
CA ALA A 42 -6.59 4.51 -17.00
C ALA A 42 -7.39 4.61 -15.68
N ILE A 43 -7.83 5.79 -15.27
CA ILE A 43 -8.66 5.93 -14.08
C ILE A 43 -10.04 5.32 -14.33
N THR A 44 -10.68 5.63 -15.46
CA THR A 44 -11.99 5.08 -15.82
C THR A 44 -11.96 3.54 -15.87
N LYS A 45 -10.89 2.95 -16.39
CA LYS A 45 -10.75 1.49 -16.51
C LYS A 45 -10.46 0.80 -15.17
N PHE A 46 -9.50 1.30 -14.39
CA PHE A 46 -9.02 0.62 -13.19
C PHE A 46 -9.74 1.07 -11.90
N TYR A 47 -10.41 2.21 -11.94
CA TYR A 47 -11.12 2.81 -10.81
C TYR A 47 -12.46 3.41 -11.27
N PRO A 48 -13.41 2.60 -11.77
CA PRO A 48 -14.67 3.08 -12.34
C PRO A 48 -15.55 3.84 -11.34
N ASN A 49 -15.42 3.56 -10.04
CA ASN A 49 -16.23 4.17 -8.98
C ASN A 49 -15.65 5.49 -8.45
N VAL A 50 -14.58 6.01 -9.07
CA VAL A 50 -13.91 7.23 -8.62
C VAL A 50 -14.42 8.41 -9.44
N ASP A 51 -15.44 9.09 -8.93
CA ASP A 51 -16.03 10.27 -9.58
C ASP A 51 -15.51 11.60 -9.04
N ASP A 52 -15.13 11.65 -7.77
CA ASP A 52 -14.62 12.87 -7.13
C ASP A 52 -13.33 13.36 -7.82
N PRO A 53 -13.29 14.61 -8.32
CA PRO A 53 -12.09 15.22 -8.89
C PRO A 53 -10.84 15.13 -7.99
N LYS A 54 -11.01 15.19 -6.66
CA LYS A 54 -9.91 15.08 -5.69
C LYS A 54 -9.31 13.68 -5.70
N GLU A 55 -10.16 12.65 -5.73
CA GLU A 55 -9.72 11.26 -5.79
C GLU A 55 -9.08 10.94 -7.14
N LYS A 56 -9.62 11.45 -8.25
CA LYS A 56 -8.99 11.34 -9.58
C LYS A 56 -7.57 11.90 -9.55
N LYS A 57 -7.38 13.11 -9.00
CA LYS A 57 -6.06 13.74 -8.84
C LYS A 57 -5.12 12.92 -7.94
N GLN A 58 -5.65 12.29 -6.90
CA GLN A 58 -4.88 11.39 -6.05
C GLN A 58 -4.40 10.14 -6.82
N LYS A 59 -5.25 9.52 -7.65
CA LYS A 59 -4.87 8.39 -8.50
C LYS A 59 -3.82 8.77 -9.54
N GLN A 60 -3.93 9.94 -10.16
CA GLN A 60 -2.90 10.46 -11.07
C GLN A 60 -1.52 10.55 -10.38
N ARG A 61 -1.47 11.05 -9.15
CA ARG A 61 -0.23 11.08 -8.35
C ARG A 61 0.30 9.68 -8.04
N GLN A 62 -0.59 8.72 -7.76
CA GLN A 62 -0.20 7.32 -7.56
C GLN A 62 0.40 6.70 -8.82
N PHE A 63 -0.14 7.02 -10.01
CA PHE A 63 0.40 6.53 -11.27
C PHE A 63 1.80 7.09 -11.52
N TRP A 64 2.00 8.39 -11.32
CA TRP A 64 3.33 9.02 -11.45
C TRP A 64 4.35 8.44 -10.46
N SER A 65 3.95 8.23 -9.20
CA SER A 65 4.79 7.54 -8.21
C SER A 65 5.11 6.09 -8.61
N SER A 66 4.15 5.40 -9.23
CA SER A 66 4.35 4.04 -9.75
C SER A 66 5.28 4.02 -10.96
N GLN A 67 5.22 5.03 -11.83
CA GLN A 67 6.16 5.19 -12.94
C GLN A 67 7.60 5.35 -12.45
N LYS A 68 7.83 6.15 -11.41
CA LYS A 68 9.15 6.29 -10.78
C LYS A 68 9.68 4.98 -10.19
N SER A 69 8.79 4.18 -9.62
CA SER A 69 9.14 2.90 -8.98
C SER A 69 9.00 1.69 -9.91
N ARG A 70 8.85 1.92 -11.22
CA ARG A 70 8.64 0.87 -12.23
C ARG A 70 9.68 -0.26 -12.20
N PRO A 71 11.00 -0.01 -12.05
CA PRO A 71 11.99 -1.09 -11.95
C PRO A 71 11.74 -2.02 -10.77
N LEU A 72 11.44 -1.44 -9.60
CA LEU A 72 11.10 -2.19 -8.40
C LEU A 72 9.80 -2.99 -8.59
N ILE A 73 8.77 -2.37 -9.18
CA ILE A 73 7.50 -3.05 -9.45
C ILE A 73 7.71 -4.28 -10.34
N LYS A 74 8.50 -4.15 -11.42
CA LYS A 74 8.83 -5.26 -12.31
C LYS A 74 9.60 -6.35 -11.58
N TYR A 75 10.61 -5.98 -10.78
CA TYR A 75 11.39 -6.91 -9.97
C TYR A 75 10.52 -7.71 -8.99
N MET A 76 9.62 -7.04 -8.27
CA MET A 76 8.73 -7.72 -7.32
C MET A 76 7.77 -8.67 -8.04
N CYS A 77 7.24 -8.29 -9.21
CA CYS A 77 6.39 -9.16 -10.01
C CYS A 77 7.14 -10.38 -10.57
N SER A 78 8.38 -10.22 -11.04
CA SER A 78 9.17 -11.35 -11.58
C SER A 78 9.55 -12.37 -10.52
N HIS A 79 9.69 -11.94 -9.26
CA HIS A 79 10.00 -12.82 -8.12
C HIS A 79 8.76 -13.44 -7.46
N GLY A 80 7.60 -13.41 -8.13
CA GLY A 80 6.33 -13.95 -7.59
C GLY A 80 5.70 -13.11 -6.46
N LYS A 81 6.32 -11.97 -6.09
CA LYS A 81 5.86 -11.07 -5.02
C LYS A 81 4.90 -9.99 -5.53
N GLY A 82 4.27 -10.20 -6.69
CA GLY A 82 3.35 -9.24 -7.31
C GLY A 82 2.13 -8.90 -6.46
N HIS A 83 1.70 -9.80 -5.58
CA HIS A 83 0.56 -9.60 -4.68
C HIS A 83 0.91 -8.78 -3.42
N TYR A 84 2.20 -8.50 -3.19
CA TYR A 84 2.63 -7.73 -2.02
C TYR A 84 2.12 -6.30 -2.09
N LYS A 85 1.69 -5.76 -0.95
CA LYS A 85 1.18 -4.41 -0.81
C LYS A 85 2.01 -3.63 0.19
N ASN A 86 2.15 -2.32 -0.02
CA ASN A 86 2.90 -1.44 0.90
C ASN A 86 2.13 -1.08 2.19
N ALA A 87 0.99 -1.71 2.47
CA ALA A 87 0.37 -1.66 3.79
C ALA A 87 0.21 -3.07 4.35
N ARG A 88 0.42 -3.14 5.65
CA ARG A 88 0.21 -4.32 6.48
C ARG A 88 -1.26 -4.33 6.92
N LYS A 89 -1.90 -5.49 6.89
CA LYS A 89 -3.20 -5.65 7.51
C LYS A 89 -3.03 -5.64 9.02
N LEU A 90 -4.06 -5.20 9.73
CA LEU A 90 -4.11 -5.35 11.17
C LEU A 90 -4.05 -6.85 11.50
N GLY A 91 -3.08 -7.26 12.33
CA GLY A 91 -2.87 -8.68 12.66
C GLY A 91 -1.80 -9.39 11.82
N ASP A 92 -1.21 -8.73 10.81
CA ASP A 92 0.00 -9.26 10.17
C ASP A 92 1.15 -9.20 11.20
N ALA A 93 1.56 -10.36 11.71
CA ALA A 93 2.66 -10.47 12.65
C ALA A 93 3.98 -10.06 12.00
N ILE A 94 4.84 -9.38 12.77
CA ILE A 94 6.24 -9.17 12.39
C ILE A 94 6.95 -10.44 12.81
N ILE A 95 7.22 -11.35 11.87
CA ILE A 95 8.26 -12.37 12.10
C ILE A 95 9.57 -11.60 12.03
N LEU A 96 10.31 -11.58 13.13
CA LEU A 96 11.64 -11.01 13.14
C LEU A 96 12.53 -11.88 12.25
N PRO A 97 13.46 -11.31 11.47
CA PRO A 97 14.47 -12.12 10.81
C PRO A 97 15.22 -12.96 11.84
N ASP A 98 15.61 -14.19 11.49
CA ASP A 98 16.23 -15.15 12.43
C ASP A 98 17.38 -14.55 13.25
N GLY A 99 18.23 -13.72 12.63
CA GLY A 99 19.33 -13.05 13.34
C GLY A 99 18.88 -12.04 14.39
N ALA A 100 17.74 -11.38 14.18
CA ALA A 100 17.15 -10.46 15.16
C ALA A 100 16.46 -11.22 16.30
N GLU A 101 15.86 -12.38 16.02
CA GLU A 101 15.34 -13.27 17.07
C GLU A 101 16.47 -13.83 17.94
N GLN A 102 17.54 -14.33 17.33
CA GLN A 102 18.72 -14.83 18.04
C GLN A 102 19.38 -13.77 18.93
N TYR A 103 19.49 -12.53 18.42
CA TYR A 103 20.00 -11.42 19.22
C TYR A 103 19.12 -11.14 20.45
N LEU A 104 17.79 -11.11 20.29
CA LEU A 104 16.85 -10.90 21.41
C LEU A 104 16.92 -12.04 22.43
N VAL A 105 17.00 -13.28 21.98
CA VAL A 105 17.17 -14.45 22.87
C VAL A 105 18.46 -14.32 23.66
N THR A 106 19.56 -13.91 23.02
CA THR A 106 20.85 -13.73 23.70
C THR A 106 20.78 -12.59 24.72
N TRP A 107 20.13 -11.47 24.37
CA TRP A 107 19.99 -10.30 25.23
C TRP A 107 19.12 -10.54 26.47
N ILE A 108 18.04 -11.32 26.35
CA ILE A 108 17.15 -11.63 27.48
C ILE A 108 17.78 -12.62 28.47
N ASN A 109 18.62 -13.53 27.96
CA ASN A 109 19.25 -14.57 28.78
C ASN A 109 20.61 -14.16 29.37
N PHE A 110 20.98 -12.88 29.26
CA PHE A 110 22.15 -12.27 29.90
C PHE A 110 21.74 -11.55 31.19
#